data_AF-A0A838MVH5-F1
#
_entry.id   AF-A0A838MVH5-F1
#
_cell.length_a   1.000
_cell.length_b   1.000
_cell.length_c   1.000
_cell.angle_alpha   90.00
_cell.angle_beta   90.00
_cell.angle_gamma   90.00
#
_symmetry.space_group_name_H-M   'P 1'
#
loop_
_entity.id
_entity.type
_entity.pdbx_description
1 polymer ?
#
loop_
_entity_poly.entity_id
_entity_poly.type
_entity_poly.pdbx_seq_one_letter_code
_entity_poly.pdbx_strand_id
1 'polypeptide(L)'
;MTTVTVKKAADGFSITLKSGVAADFNNAIGTLKSYIHASARSYDPQTRQWHVDADAQTEFDRWLTYLVTVLGARIEWQHDEAKEERQHQHEWPPAGYRKQPTKDELYARLHLLPSAPAELIKAAYRELAKLNHPDKGGNEEAMKLLNEAYAKLAA
;
A
#
# COMPACT_ATOMS: atom_id res chain seq x y z
N MET A 1 -18.45 -28.02 1.16
CA MET A 1 -17.91 -27.05 0.17
C MET A 1 -16.51 -26.67 0.63
N THR A 2 -15.55 -26.70 -0.29
CA THR A 2 -14.13 -26.44 -0.01
C THR A 2 -13.80 -25.02 -0.43
N THR A 3 -13.27 -24.22 0.50
CA THR A 3 -12.88 -22.84 0.29
C THR A 3 -11.38 -22.71 0.53
N VAL A 4 -10.70 -22.06 -0.41
CA VAL A 4 -9.27 -21.78 -0.34
C VAL A 4 -9.08 -20.28 -0.34
N THR A 5 -8.64 -19.74 0.78
CA THR A 5 -8.29 -18.32 0.89
C THR A 5 -6.82 -18.16 0.54
N VAL A 6 -6.53 -17.32 -0.46
CA VAL A 6 -5.17 -17.04 -0.93
C VAL A 6 -4.84 -15.58 -0.69
N LYS A 7 -3.74 -15.33 -0.01
CA LYS A 7 -3.19 -13.99 0.21
C LYS A 7 -1.86 -13.89 -0.51
N LYS A 8 -1.72 -12.88 -1.39
CA LYS A 8 -0.46 -12.60 -2.08
C LYS A 8 0.43 -11.68 -1.23
N ALA A 9 1.68 -12.07 -1.07
CA ALA A 9 2.72 -11.28 -0.43
C ALA A 9 3.89 -11.02 -1.42
N ALA A 10 4.91 -10.27 -1.00
CA ALA A 10 6.05 -9.96 -1.86
C ALA A 10 6.99 -11.17 -2.05
N ASP A 11 7.01 -12.05 -1.05
CA ASP A 11 7.82 -13.26 -0.93
C ASP A 11 7.08 -14.54 -1.37
N GLY A 12 5.78 -14.46 -1.67
CA GLY A 12 5.00 -15.61 -2.10
C GLY A 12 3.51 -15.52 -1.81
N PHE A 13 2.93 -16.63 -1.42
CA PHE A 13 1.50 -16.80 -1.21
C PHE A 13 1.23 -17.48 0.14
N SER A 14 0.31 -16.91 0.92
CA SER A 14 -0.21 -17.54 2.14
C SER A 14 -1.59 -18.13 1.85
N ILE A 15 -1.78 -19.38 2.24
CA ILE A 15 -2.94 -20.18 1.88
C ILE A 15 -3.62 -20.65 3.16
N THR A 16 -4.92 -20.42 3.25
CA THR A 16 -5.78 -21.03 4.27
C THR A 16 -6.79 -21.95 3.61
N LEU A 17 -6.81 -23.21 4.03
CA LEU A 17 -7.72 -24.23 3.51
C LEU A 17 -8.84 -24.48 4.53
N LYS A 18 -10.09 -24.34 4.10
CA LYS A 18 -11.27 -24.69 4.89
C LYS A 18 -12.16 -25.61 4.07
N SER A 19 -12.45 -26.80 4.59
CA SER A 19 -13.45 -27.68 3.99
C SER A 19 -14.34 -28.28 5.06
N GLY A 20 -15.63 -28.37 4.75
CA GLY A 20 -16.59 -29.17 5.52
C GLY A 20 -16.49 -30.67 5.25
N VAL A 21 -15.67 -31.09 4.27
CA VAL A 21 -15.50 -32.50 3.88
C VAL A 21 -14.03 -32.89 4.10
N ALA A 22 -13.79 -33.83 5.00
CA ALA A 22 -12.42 -34.22 5.37
C ALA A 22 -11.62 -34.80 4.19
N ALA A 23 -12.28 -35.53 3.28
CA ALA A 23 -11.64 -36.08 2.08
C ALA A 23 -11.11 -34.98 1.15
N ASP A 24 -11.89 -33.92 0.91
CA ASP A 24 -11.48 -32.79 0.08
C ASP A 24 -10.33 -32.02 0.70
N PHE A 25 -10.36 -31.83 2.02
CA PHE A 25 -9.25 -31.21 2.75
C PHE A 25 -7.95 -32.00 2.59
N ASN A 26 -7.99 -33.31 2.81
CA ASN A 26 -6.83 -34.18 2.66
C ASN A 26 -6.32 -34.23 1.22
N ASN A 27 -7.22 -34.25 0.23
CA ASN A 27 -6.85 -34.19 -1.19
C ASN A 27 -6.21 -32.84 -1.55
N ALA A 28 -6.73 -31.72 -1.04
CA ALA A 28 -6.14 -30.40 -1.29
C ALA A 28 -4.71 -30.32 -0.74
N ILE A 29 -4.47 -30.82 0.49
CA ILE A 29 -3.13 -30.87 1.10
C ILE A 29 -2.21 -31.85 0.37
N GLY A 30 -2.71 -33.04 0.01
CA GLY A 30 -1.92 -34.04 -0.70
C GLY A 30 -1.47 -33.56 -2.08
N THR A 31 -2.37 -32.89 -2.81
CA THR A 31 -2.05 -32.31 -4.12
C THR A 31 -1.14 -31.09 -4.00
N LEU A 32 -1.32 -30.23 -2.99
CA LEU A 32 -0.38 -29.13 -2.71
C LEU A 32 1.06 -29.66 -2.57
N LYS A 33 1.24 -30.73 -1.80
CA LYS A 33 2.54 -31.37 -1.59
C LYS A 33 3.10 -32.08 -2.82
N SER A 34 2.26 -32.38 -3.80
CA SER A 34 2.65 -33.05 -5.05
C SER A 34 3.05 -32.06 -6.14
N TYR A 35 2.38 -30.89 -6.18
CA TYR A 35 2.63 -29.85 -7.19
C TYR A 35 3.81 -28.95 -6.82
N ILE A 36 3.91 -28.53 -5.55
CA ILE A 36 4.90 -27.54 -5.11
C ILE A 36 6.01 -28.28 -4.40
N HIS A 37 7.29 -27.99 -4.68
CA HIS A 37 8.39 -28.70 -4.02
C HIS A 37 8.45 -28.42 -2.50
N ALA A 38 9.02 -29.34 -1.71
CA ALA A 38 9.07 -29.22 -0.25
C ALA A 38 9.91 -28.00 0.22
N SER A 39 10.89 -27.57 -0.56
CA SER A 39 11.70 -26.38 -0.27
C SER A 39 10.97 -25.07 -0.49
N ALA A 40 9.94 -25.06 -1.34
CA ALA A 40 9.21 -23.86 -1.74
C ALA A 40 7.85 -23.73 -1.02
N ARG A 41 7.65 -24.53 0.03
CA ARG A 41 6.43 -24.53 0.84
C ARG A 41 6.77 -24.72 2.31
N SER A 42 6.09 -24.00 3.19
CA SER A 42 6.19 -24.21 4.63
C SER A 42 4.82 -24.14 5.28
N TYR A 43 4.66 -24.80 6.42
CA TYR A 43 3.41 -24.76 7.19
C TYR A 43 3.67 -24.04 8.50
N ASP A 44 2.90 -22.99 8.76
CA ASP A 44 2.92 -22.29 10.04
C ASP A 44 1.83 -22.87 10.96
N PRO A 45 2.20 -23.55 12.05
CA PRO A 45 1.24 -24.13 12.99
C PRO A 45 0.47 -23.09 13.81
N GLN A 46 0.99 -21.87 13.98
CA GLN A 46 0.35 -20.83 14.78
C GLN A 46 -0.84 -20.22 14.03
N THR A 47 -0.65 -19.90 12.75
CA THR A 47 -1.69 -19.32 11.89
C THR A 47 -2.48 -20.39 11.13
N ARG A 48 -1.99 -21.64 11.11
CA ARG A 48 -2.53 -22.78 10.34
C ARG A 48 -2.57 -22.48 8.84
N GLN A 49 -1.56 -21.79 8.36
CA GLN A 49 -1.42 -21.38 6.97
C GLN A 49 -0.27 -22.12 6.29
N TRP A 50 -0.43 -22.35 5.00
CA TRP A 50 0.66 -22.77 4.13
C TRP A 50 1.26 -21.54 3.46
N HIS A 51 2.58 -21.38 3.57
CA HIS A 51 3.33 -20.45 2.73
C HIS A 51 3.84 -21.19 1.50
N VAL A 52 3.80 -20.53 0.36
CA VAL A 52 4.39 -20.97 -0.90
C VAL A 52 5.24 -19.84 -1.45
N ASP A 53 6.50 -20.10 -1.75
CA ASP A 53 7.43 -19.08 -2.21
C ASP A 53 7.06 -18.58 -3.62
N ALA A 54 7.38 -17.32 -3.90
CA ALA A 54 7.10 -16.69 -5.20
C ALA A 54 7.74 -17.46 -6.38
N ASP A 55 8.89 -18.09 -6.16
CA ASP A 55 9.60 -18.88 -7.19
C ASP A 55 8.81 -20.11 -7.67
N ALA A 56 7.85 -20.59 -6.88
CA ALA A 56 6.96 -21.70 -7.23
C ALA A 56 5.59 -21.25 -7.77
N GLN A 57 5.48 -20.02 -8.27
CA GLN A 57 4.22 -19.46 -8.77
C GLN A 57 3.57 -20.31 -9.87
N THR A 58 4.37 -20.87 -10.80
CA THR A 58 3.82 -21.66 -11.90
C THR A 58 3.16 -22.95 -11.41
N GLU A 59 3.81 -23.65 -10.48
CA GLU A 59 3.31 -24.85 -9.83
C GLU A 59 2.08 -24.54 -8.97
N PHE A 60 2.11 -23.40 -8.27
CA PHE A 60 1.00 -22.89 -7.47
C PHE A 60 -0.25 -22.60 -8.30
N ASP A 61 -0.10 -21.91 -9.45
CA ASP A 61 -1.22 -21.61 -10.36
C ASP A 61 -1.85 -22.89 -10.94
N ARG A 62 -1.01 -23.88 -11.27
CA ARG A 62 -1.49 -25.21 -11.70
C ARG A 62 -2.26 -25.92 -10.60
N TRP A 63 -1.78 -25.85 -9.36
CA TRP A 63 -2.49 -26.42 -8.22
C TRP A 63 -3.83 -25.72 -7.96
N LEU A 64 -3.90 -24.38 -8.01
CA LEU A 64 -5.17 -23.64 -7.90
C LEU A 64 -6.16 -24.04 -9.00
N THR A 65 -5.67 -24.21 -10.24
CA THR A 65 -6.48 -24.67 -11.36
C THR A 65 -7.07 -26.05 -11.08
N TYR A 66 -6.28 -26.99 -10.55
CA TYR A 66 -6.77 -28.30 -10.15
C TYR A 66 -7.85 -28.21 -9.06
N LEU A 67 -7.66 -27.37 -8.04
CA LEU A 67 -8.63 -27.21 -6.96
C LEU A 67 -10.00 -26.73 -7.47
N VAL A 68 -10.01 -25.74 -8.38
CA VAL A 68 -11.26 -25.22 -8.96
C VAL A 68 -11.91 -26.25 -9.87
N THR A 69 -11.13 -26.87 -10.76
CA THR A 69 -11.67 -27.73 -11.83
C THR A 69 -12.06 -29.13 -11.35
N VAL A 70 -11.31 -29.69 -10.40
CA VAL A 70 -11.51 -31.08 -9.94
C VAL A 70 -12.25 -31.13 -8.60
N LEU A 71 -11.88 -30.27 -7.64
CA LEU A 71 -12.53 -30.26 -6.32
C LEU A 71 -13.70 -29.26 -6.23
N GLY A 72 -13.97 -28.49 -7.29
CA GLY A 72 -15.00 -27.44 -7.26
C GLY A 72 -14.74 -26.40 -6.17
N ALA A 73 -13.47 -26.21 -5.80
CA ALA A 73 -13.12 -25.35 -4.68
C ALA A 73 -13.34 -23.88 -5.04
N ARG A 74 -13.86 -23.12 -4.09
CA ARG A 74 -13.97 -21.67 -4.23
C ARG A 74 -12.66 -21.03 -3.82
N ILE A 75 -12.02 -20.29 -4.73
CA ILE A 75 -10.83 -19.51 -4.42
C ILE A 75 -11.27 -18.10 -4.01
N GLU A 76 -10.87 -17.71 -2.81
CA GLU A 76 -11.08 -16.37 -2.28
C GLU A 76 -9.73 -15.67 -2.21
N TRP A 77 -9.49 -14.78 -3.16
CA TRP A 77 -8.31 -13.93 -3.13
C TRP A 77 -8.52 -12.86 -2.05
N GLN A 78 -7.76 -13.00 -0.97
CA GLN A 78 -7.70 -11.98 0.05
C GLN A 78 -6.72 -10.92 -0.44
N HIS A 79 -7.26 -9.93 -1.15
CA HIS A 79 -6.57 -8.68 -1.36
C HIS A 79 -6.42 -8.03 0.02
N ASP A 80 -5.18 -7.76 0.43
CA ASP A 80 -4.96 -6.75 1.47
C ASP A 80 -5.34 -5.40 0.82
N GLU A 81 -6.63 -5.04 0.78
CA GLU A 81 -7.05 -3.64 0.56
C GLU A 81 -6.32 -2.72 1.54
N ALA A 82 -6.00 -3.28 2.70
CA ALA A 82 -5.25 -2.60 3.73
C ALA A 82 -3.72 -2.53 3.47
N LYS A 83 -3.13 -3.02 2.37
CA LYS A 83 -1.72 -2.71 2.02
C LYS A 83 -1.58 -1.57 1.00
N GLU A 84 -2.57 -1.31 0.15
CA GLU A 84 -2.55 -0.11 -0.69
C GLU A 84 -2.86 1.15 0.15
N GLU A 85 -3.73 1.07 1.16
CA GLU A 85 -3.93 2.20 2.10
C GLU A 85 -2.81 2.32 3.16
N ARG A 86 -2.14 1.22 3.56
CA ARG A 86 -1.03 1.27 4.54
C ARG A 86 0.34 1.62 3.95
N GLN A 87 0.50 1.68 2.63
CA GLN A 87 1.68 2.35 2.04
C GLN A 87 1.53 3.88 2.04
N HIS A 88 0.31 4.39 2.23
CA HIS A 88 0.03 5.84 2.34
C HIS A 88 -0.30 6.33 3.75
N GLN A 89 -0.32 5.47 4.77
CA GLN A 89 -0.63 5.87 6.15
C GLN A 89 0.36 5.30 7.18
N HIS A 90 1.28 6.17 7.60
CA HIS A 90 1.98 6.15 8.89
C HIS A 90 3.02 5.04 9.13
N GLU A 91 4.16 5.12 8.40
CA GLU A 91 5.44 4.96 9.12
C GLU A 91 5.53 6.13 10.11
N TRP A 92 5.39 5.82 11.40
CA TRP A 92 5.69 6.77 12.46
C TRP A 92 7.17 7.11 12.36
N PRO A 93 7.55 8.35 12.02
CA PRO A 93 8.94 8.63 11.84
C PRO A 93 9.57 8.91 13.21
N PRO A 94 10.88 8.64 13.41
CA PRO A 94 11.54 8.86 14.69
C PRO A 94 11.28 10.29 15.17
N ALA A 95 11.08 10.47 16.48
CA ALA A 95 10.78 11.76 17.09
C ALA A 95 11.80 12.82 16.60
N GLY A 96 11.35 13.68 15.68
CA GLY A 96 12.21 14.64 14.96
C GLY A 96 11.97 14.74 13.45
N TYR A 97 11.28 13.80 12.81
CA TYR A 97 11.02 13.88 11.37
C TYR A 97 9.83 14.79 11.07
N ARG A 98 10.11 16.08 10.81
CA ARG A 98 9.16 16.93 10.08
C ARG A 98 9.27 16.55 8.60
N LYS A 99 8.27 15.85 8.06
CA LYS A 99 8.14 15.65 6.61
C LYS A 99 8.20 17.02 5.95
N GLN A 100 9.27 17.28 5.20
CA GLN A 100 9.38 18.54 4.48
C GLN A 100 8.28 18.59 3.42
N PRO A 101 7.58 19.72 3.26
CA PRO A 101 6.59 19.87 2.20
C PRO A 101 7.25 19.65 0.84
N THR A 102 6.59 18.86 0.00
CA THR A 102 6.95 18.64 -1.40
C THR A 102 6.82 19.95 -2.21
N LYS A 103 7.50 20.05 -3.36
CA LYS A 103 7.39 21.25 -4.21
C LYS A 103 5.94 21.56 -4.58
N ASP A 104 5.14 20.55 -4.92
CA ASP A 104 3.73 20.72 -5.30
C ASP A 104 2.90 21.31 -4.15
N GLU A 105 3.12 20.86 -2.91
CA GLU A 105 2.48 21.43 -1.73
C GLU A 105 2.89 22.89 -1.51
N LEU A 106 4.13 23.26 -1.84
CA LEU A 106 4.58 24.65 -1.76
C LEU A 106 3.93 25.54 -2.82
N TYR A 107 3.79 25.05 -4.06
CA TYR A 107 3.07 25.77 -5.11
C TYR A 107 1.58 25.93 -4.76
N ALA A 108 0.96 24.88 -4.21
CA ALA A 108 -0.43 24.91 -3.77
C ALA A 108 -0.68 25.96 -2.67
N ARG A 109 0.26 26.17 -1.73
CA ARG A 109 0.18 27.24 -0.71
C ARG A 109 0.15 28.64 -1.31
N LEU A 110 0.74 28.82 -2.48
CA LEU A 110 0.70 30.08 -3.23
C LEU A 110 -0.45 30.12 -4.25
N HIS A 111 -1.34 29.11 -4.25
CA HIS A 111 -2.41 28.92 -5.24
C HIS A 111 -1.89 28.87 -6.69
N LEU A 112 -0.72 28.24 -6.88
CA LEU A 112 -0.06 28.11 -8.17
C LEU A 112 0.00 26.64 -8.62
N LEU A 113 0.13 26.45 -9.93
CA LEU A 113 0.47 25.16 -10.51
C LEU A 113 1.99 24.90 -10.38
N PRO A 114 2.44 23.62 -10.31
CA PRO A 114 3.86 23.27 -10.26
C PRO A 114 4.70 23.78 -11.43
N SER A 115 4.06 24.15 -12.55
CA SER A 115 4.68 24.73 -13.73
C SER A 115 4.78 26.26 -13.71
N ALA A 116 4.38 26.92 -12.63
CA ALA A 116 4.38 28.37 -12.54
C ALA A 116 5.80 28.98 -12.56
N PRO A 117 6.05 30.02 -13.36
CA PRO A 117 7.35 30.67 -13.45
C PRO A 117 7.65 31.53 -12.20
N ALA A 118 8.94 31.80 -11.95
CA ALA A 118 9.41 32.52 -10.75
C ALA A 118 8.78 33.90 -10.54
N GLU A 119 8.53 34.65 -11.62
CA GLU A 119 7.83 35.95 -11.55
C GLU A 119 6.42 35.82 -10.95
N LEU A 120 5.73 34.73 -11.29
CA LEU A 120 4.38 34.45 -10.82
C LEU A 120 4.39 34.02 -9.35
N ILE A 121 5.41 33.29 -8.91
CA ILE A 121 5.65 32.92 -7.50
C ILE A 121 5.78 34.20 -6.65
N LYS A 122 6.60 35.15 -7.09
CA LYS A 122 6.80 36.43 -6.42
C LYS A 122 5.55 37.30 -6.40
N ALA A 123 4.83 37.37 -7.52
CA ALA A 123 3.59 38.12 -7.60
C ALA A 123 2.52 37.55 -6.66
N ALA A 124 2.30 36.23 -6.69
CA ALA A 124 1.34 35.54 -5.84
C ALA A 124 1.66 35.73 -4.35
N TYR A 125 2.94 35.55 -3.97
CA TYR A 125 3.38 35.78 -2.60
C TYR A 125 3.06 37.21 -2.11
N ARG A 126 3.33 38.25 -2.92
CA ARG A 126 3.08 39.64 -2.51
C ARG A 126 1.60 39.94 -2.29
N GLU A 127 0.72 39.41 -3.12
CA GLU A 127 -0.72 39.62 -2.96
C GLU A 127 -1.28 38.83 -1.76
N LEU A 128 -0.86 37.57 -1.60
CA LEU A 128 -1.26 36.74 -0.47
C LEU A 128 -0.73 37.27 0.87
N ALA A 129 0.48 37.83 0.89
CA ALA A 129 1.06 38.46 2.07
C ALA A 129 0.28 39.71 2.49
N LYS A 130 -0.17 40.55 1.55
CA LYS A 130 -1.01 41.72 1.89
C LYS A 130 -2.34 41.32 2.51
N LEU A 131 -2.92 40.21 2.04
CA LEU A 131 -4.20 39.69 2.52
C LEU A 131 -4.07 39.03 3.91
N ASN A 132 -3.00 38.28 4.14
CA ASN A 132 -2.81 37.50 5.37
C ASN A 132 -1.93 38.21 6.41
N HIS A 133 -1.50 39.45 6.18
CA HIS A 133 -0.61 40.16 7.10
C HIS A 133 -1.26 40.32 8.49
N PRO A 134 -0.63 39.88 9.59
CA PRO A 134 -1.20 39.96 10.94
C PRO A 134 -1.51 41.41 11.35
N ASP A 135 -0.64 42.38 11.01
CA ASP A 135 -0.88 43.81 11.29
C ASP A 135 -2.14 44.39 10.62
N LYS A 136 -2.69 43.69 9.61
CA LYS A 136 -3.93 44.07 8.92
C LYS A 136 -5.13 43.21 9.35
N GLY A 137 -5.00 42.48 10.46
CA GLY A 137 -6.02 41.53 10.94
C GLY A 137 -5.99 40.18 10.22
N GLY A 138 -4.90 39.86 9.52
CA GLY A 138 -4.70 38.58 8.84
C GLY A 138 -4.23 37.47 9.78
N ASN A 139 -4.08 36.25 9.22
CA ASN A 139 -3.69 35.06 9.99
C ASN A 139 -2.16 34.88 10.00
N GLU A 140 -1.56 34.94 11.18
CA GLU A 140 -0.12 34.77 11.39
C GLU A 140 0.40 33.40 10.91
N GLU A 141 -0.34 32.32 11.17
CA GLU A 141 0.03 30.98 10.70
C GLU A 141 0.01 30.90 9.18
N ALA A 142 -1.00 31.51 8.54
CA ALA A 142 -1.09 31.58 7.08
C ALA A 142 0.11 32.36 6.51
N MET A 143 0.45 33.51 7.11
CA MET A 143 1.63 34.29 6.69
C MET A 143 2.93 33.49 6.83
N LYS A 144 3.08 32.71 7.90
CA LYS A 144 4.25 31.83 8.11
C LYS A 144 4.36 30.75 7.04
N LEU A 145 3.25 30.11 6.68
CA LEU A 145 3.21 29.08 5.62
C LEU A 145 3.54 29.66 4.24
N LEU A 146 3.08 30.88 3.95
CA LEU A 146 3.41 31.62 2.72
C LEU A 146 4.90 31.97 2.65
N ASN A 147 5.48 32.45 3.76
CA ASN A 147 6.91 32.76 3.86
C ASN A 147 7.77 31.50 3.63
N GLU A 148 7.39 30.37 4.24
CA GLU A 148 8.10 29.10 4.05
C GLU A 148 8.05 28.65 2.59
N ALA A 149 6.89 28.75 1.94
CA ALA A 149 6.73 28.35 0.55
C ALA A 149 7.53 29.23 -0.40
N TYR A 150 7.46 30.55 -0.23
CA TYR A 150 8.24 31.48 -1.04
C TYR A 150 9.74 31.25 -0.89
N ALA A 151 10.24 31.11 0.34
CA ALA A 151 11.66 30.88 0.61
C ALA A 151 12.20 29.60 -0.05
N LYS A 152 11.40 28.53 -0.11
CA LYS A 152 11.79 27.24 -0.71
C LYS A 152 11.67 27.21 -2.23
N LEU A 153 10.77 28.00 -2.82
CA LEU A 153 10.56 28.06 -4.27
C LEU A 153 11.39 29.13 -4.97
N ALA A 154 11.80 30.17 -4.25
CA ALA A 154 12.64 31.26 -4.76
C ALA A 154 14.15 31.06 -4.50
N ALA A 155 14.54 29.92 -3.92
CA ALA A 155 15.93 29.49 -3.73
C ALA A 155 16.49 28.84 -5.01
#